data_AF-A0A9D5IP67-F1
#
_entry.id   AF-A0A9D5IP67-F1
#
_cell.length_a   1.000
_cell.length_b   1.000
_cell.length_c   1.000
_cell.angle_alpha   90.00
_cell.angle_beta   90.00
_cell.angle_gamma   90.00
#
_symmetry.space_group_name_H-M   'P 1'
#
loop_
_entity.id
_entity.type
_entity.pdbx_description
1 polymer ?
#
loop_
_entity_poly.entity_id
_entity_poly.type
_entity_poly.pdbx_seq_one_letter_code
_entity_poly.pdbx_strand_id
1 'polypeptide(L)'
;MNYRHAFHAGNHADVFKHLTLTRLIALMSRKEQPFAYLDSHAGIGLYDLQGDQANRTGEYLEGIARLWDQPDLPALTADYMKVLHEMNPDGQLRYYPGSPELARRLTRPQDRVMLNEKHPEDGVLLKDNMAGDRRVKVHLGEGWHVARAMLPVQEKRAVMLIDPPFEQLDEMQRCAASMKEAIGRMRQTVTAIWYPVKDQRALRRFYQDLAGTGAPKLLRVELLVHPLDTPNSLNGSGMAIANPPWGLEEELRELLPWLSKKLGQTQGGWQMDWLIAE
;
A
#
# COMPACT_ATOMS: atom_id res chain seq x y z
N MET A 1 -11.56 -16.09 -6.16
CA MET A 1 -10.27 -15.43 -5.92
C MET A 1 -9.42 -16.47 -5.24
N ASN A 2 -8.32 -16.89 -5.87
CA ASN A 2 -7.47 -17.96 -5.32
C ASN A 2 -6.28 -17.40 -4.55
N TYR A 3 -5.94 -16.13 -4.81
CA TYR A 3 -4.93 -15.37 -4.12
C TYR A 3 -5.27 -15.21 -2.64
N ARG A 4 -4.31 -15.55 -1.79
CA ARG A 4 -4.34 -15.26 -0.35
C ARG A 4 -3.07 -14.49 -0.03
N HIS A 5 -3.23 -13.27 0.47
CA HIS A 5 -2.10 -12.39 0.72
C HIS A 5 -1.11 -12.92 1.77
N ALA A 6 -1.57 -13.81 2.66
CA ALA A 6 -0.74 -14.45 3.68
C ALA A 6 0.51 -15.19 3.15
N PHE A 7 0.52 -15.65 1.89
CA PHE A 7 1.71 -16.24 1.27
C PHE A 7 2.80 -15.22 0.91
N HIS A 8 2.44 -13.93 0.83
CA HIS A 8 3.32 -12.85 0.37
C HIS A 8 3.53 -11.77 1.43
N ALA A 9 2.87 -11.91 2.59
CA ALA A 9 2.88 -10.94 3.66
C ALA A 9 4.31 -10.61 4.09
N GLY A 10 4.64 -9.31 4.10
CA GLY A 10 5.94 -8.83 4.53
C GLY A 10 7.06 -9.00 3.51
N ASN A 11 6.77 -9.37 2.27
CA ASN A 11 7.76 -9.36 1.19
C ASN A 11 8.24 -7.93 0.85
N HIS A 12 9.18 -7.81 -0.08
CA HIS A 12 9.74 -6.51 -0.49
C HIS A 12 8.69 -5.52 -1.01
N ALA A 13 7.64 -5.99 -1.69
CA ALA A 13 6.59 -5.16 -2.25
C ALA A 13 5.69 -4.60 -1.15
N ASP A 14 5.39 -5.43 -0.17
CA ASP A 14 4.67 -5.06 1.04
C ASP A 14 5.44 -4.02 1.86
N VAL A 15 6.74 -4.21 2.09
CA VAL A 15 7.58 -3.23 2.80
C VAL A 15 7.54 -1.86 2.10
N PHE A 16 7.71 -1.84 0.77
CA PHE A 16 7.67 -0.60 0.00
C PHE A 16 6.30 0.09 0.04
N LYS A 17 5.22 -0.67 -0.19
CA LYS A 17 3.82 -0.19 -0.13
C LYS A 17 3.51 0.38 1.25
N HIS A 18 3.82 -0.36 2.32
CA HIS A 18 3.47 -0.01 3.69
C HIS A 18 4.29 1.15 4.26
N LEU A 19 5.57 1.27 3.90
CA LEU A 19 6.35 2.47 4.22
C LEU A 19 5.78 3.70 3.52
N THR A 20 5.45 3.59 2.23
CA THR A 20 4.83 4.68 1.47
C THR A 20 3.49 5.09 2.10
N LEU A 21 2.65 4.12 2.46
CA LEU A 21 1.37 4.35 3.14
C LEU A 21 1.57 5.03 4.51
N THR A 22 2.55 4.58 5.29
CA THR A 22 2.90 5.18 6.58
C THR A 22 3.27 6.66 6.41
N ARG A 23 4.09 6.99 5.41
CA ARG A 23 4.43 8.39 5.09
C ARG A 23 3.21 9.20 4.66
N LEU A 24 2.34 8.64 3.82
CA LEU A 24 1.09 9.29 3.42
C LEU A 24 0.22 9.63 4.64
N ILE A 25 0.04 8.70 5.57
CA ILE A 25 -0.73 8.90 6.80
C ILE A 25 -0.08 9.97 7.68
N ALA A 26 1.24 9.93 7.87
CA ALA A 26 1.98 10.90 8.67
C ALA A 26 1.84 12.33 8.10
N LEU A 27 2.02 12.49 6.79
CA LEU A 27 1.87 13.78 6.10
C LEU A 27 0.44 14.32 6.15
N MET A 28 -0.55 13.43 5.99
CA MET A 28 -1.96 13.81 6.12
C MET A 28 -2.32 14.21 7.54
N SER A 29 -1.68 13.61 8.54
CA SER A 29 -1.91 13.92 9.96
C SER A 29 -1.34 15.25 10.42
N ARG A 30 -0.48 15.92 9.62
CA ARG A 30 0.07 17.25 9.91
C ARG A 30 -1.00 18.35 10.01
N LYS A 31 -2.14 18.19 9.32
CA LYS A 31 -3.29 19.10 9.43
C LYS A 31 -4.24 18.62 10.52
N GLU A 32 -4.68 19.51 11.40
CA GLU A 32 -5.58 19.16 12.51
C GLU A 32 -6.93 18.58 12.06
N GLN A 33 -7.44 19.03 10.91
CA GLN A 33 -8.70 18.53 10.37
C GLN A 33 -8.63 17.00 10.16
N PRO A 34 -9.70 16.25 10.44
CA PRO A 34 -9.71 14.82 10.22
C PRO A 34 -9.55 14.46 8.74
N PHE A 35 -9.15 13.23 8.46
CA PHE A 35 -9.25 12.63 7.14
C PHE A 35 -9.79 11.21 7.23
N ALA A 36 -10.29 10.70 6.11
CA ALA A 36 -10.67 9.30 5.98
C ALA A 36 -9.58 8.50 5.25
N TYR A 37 -9.21 7.35 5.79
CA TYR A 37 -8.48 6.32 5.06
C TYR A 37 -9.48 5.33 4.46
N LEU A 38 -9.35 5.03 3.17
CA LEU A 38 -10.15 4.06 2.45
C LEU A 38 -9.21 2.98 1.90
N ASP A 39 -9.54 1.71 2.15
CA ASP A 39 -8.85 0.57 1.57
C ASP A 39 -9.82 -0.23 0.73
N SER A 40 -9.55 -0.36 -0.56
CA SER A 40 -10.45 -1.07 -1.49
C SER A 40 -10.28 -2.59 -1.47
N HIS A 41 -9.10 -3.07 -1.08
CA HIS A 41 -8.71 -4.48 -1.12
C HIS A 41 -7.91 -4.79 0.16
N ALA A 42 -8.61 -4.78 1.29
CA ALA A 42 -8.00 -4.75 2.61
C ALA A 42 -7.33 -6.07 3.07
N GLY A 43 -7.67 -7.20 2.44
CA GLY A 43 -7.23 -8.51 2.93
C GLY A 43 -7.76 -8.79 4.34
N ILE A 44 -6.98 -9.48 5.16
CA ILE A 44 -7.38 -9.85 6.54
C ILE A 44 -6.80 -8.92 7.63
N GLY A 45 -6.04 -7.90 7.23
CA GLY A 45 -5.46 -6.90 8.14
C GLY A 45 -4.23 -7.34 8.94
N LEU A 46 -4.15 -8.60 9.37
CA LEU A 46 -3.08 -9.15 10.20
C LEU A 46 -2.63 -10.51 9.67
N TYR A 47 -1.31 -10.76 9.65
CA TYR A 47 -0.73 -11.99 9.11
C TYR A 47 0.27 -12.62 10.10
N ASP A 48 0.22 -13.95 10.27
CA ASP A 48 1.22 -14.72 11.04
C ASP A 48 2.29 -15.26 10.08
N LEU A 49 3.49 -14.67 10.13
CA LEU A 49 4.66 -15.01 9.32
C LEU A 49 5.27 -16.36 9.70
N GLN A 50 4.91 -16.92 10.85
CA GLN A 50 5.29 -18.27 11.26
C GLN A 50 4.19 -19.30 10.97
N GLY A 51 3.06 -18.89 10.39
CA GLY A 51 2.02 -19.79 9.92
C GLY A 51 2.43 -20.57 8.66
N ASP A 52 1.69 -21.65 8.37
CA ASP A 52 1.97 -22.56 7.26
C ASP A 52 2.06 -21.85 5.90
N GLN A 53 1.22 -20.83 5.68
CA GLN A 53 1.18 -20.12 4.40
C GLN A 53 2.46 -19.31 4.14
N ALA A 54 2.89 -18.51 5.12
CA ALA A 54 4.10 -17.71 5.00
C ALA A 54 5.37 -18.58 4.94
N ASN A 55 5.43 -19.68 5.70
CA ASN A 55 6.57 -20.59 5.68
C ASN A 55 6.73 -21.36 4.36
N ARG A 56 5.67 -21.53 3.59
CA ARG A 56 5.75 -22.21 2.28
C ARG A 56 6.51 -21.41 1.22
N THR A 57 6.54 -20.09 1.34
CA THR A 57 7.23 -19.20 0.38
C THR A 57 8.45 -18.53 1.00
N GLY A 58 8.37 -18.15 2.28
CA GLY A 58 9.44 -17.46 3.01
C GLY A 58 9.70 -16.04 2.51
N GLU A 59 8.82 -15.43 1.72
CA GLU A 59 9.09 -14.13 1.06
C GLU A 59 9.39 -12.99 2.05
N TYR A 60 8.85 -13.06 3.28
CA TYR A 60 9.13 -12.08 4.32
C TYR A 60 10.61 -12.01 4.73
N LEU A 61 11.36 -13.11 4.55
CA LEU A 61 12.80 -13.20 4.82
C LEU A 61 13.59 -12.27 3.90
N GLU A 62 13.09 -12.04 2.69
CA GLU A 62 13.67 -11.12 1.71
C GLU A 62 13.01 -9.74 1.70
N GLY A 63 12.01 -9.54 2.56
CA GLY A 63 11.33 -8.28 2.80
C GLY A 63 11.62 -7.77 4.20
N ILE A 64 10.59 -7.79 5.06
CA ILE A 64 10.62 -7.13 6.37
C ILE A 64 11.70 -7.69 7.31
N ALA A 65 12.04 -8.98 7.23
CA ALA A 65 13.09 -9.55 8.06
C ALA A 65 14.44 -8.87 7.82
N ARG A 66 14.70 -8.39 6.60
CA ARG A 66 15.93 -7.64 6.28
C ARG A 66 16.02 -6.29 6.99
N LEU A 67 14.90 -5.76 7.49
CA LEU A 67 14.82 -4.47 8.18
C LEU A 67 14.72 -4.64 9.71
N TRP A 68 14.34 -5.83 10.19
CA TRP A 68 13.94 -6.06 11.59
C TRP A 68 14.98 -5.63 12.62
N ASP A 69 16.23 -6.06 12.45
CA ASP A 69 17.32 -5.80 13.38
C ASP A 69 18.36 -4.82 12.80
N GLN A 70 17.96 -3.98 11.83
CA GLN A 70 18.89 -3.04 11.21
C GLN A 70 19.20 -1.86 12.14
N PRO A 71 20.47 -1.61 12.50
CA PRO A 71 20.82 -0.50 13.38
C PRO A 71 20.77 0.87 12.67
N ASP A 72 20.85 0.88 11.34
CA ASP A 72 20.94 2.06 10.48
C ASP A 72 19.63 2.34 9.73
N LEU A 73 18.49 2.21 10.43
CA LEU A 73 17.17 2.52 9.90
C LEU A 73 17.00 4.05 9.69
N PRO A 74 16.61 4.51 8.48
CA PRO A 74 16.27 5.90 8.26
C PRO A 74 15.12 6.34 9.17
N ALA A 75 15.16 7.57 9.68
CA ALA A 75 14.13 8.10 10.58
C ALA A 75 12.72 8.03 9.98
N LEU A 76 12.61 8.13 8.64
CA LEU A 76 11.35 8.01 7.91
C LEU A 76 10.66 6.64 8.08
N THR A 77 11.40 5.60 8.48
CA THR A 77 10.86 4.25 8.74
C THR A 77 10.31 4.07 10.15
N ALA A 78 10.54 5.04 11.06
CA ALA A 78 10.32 4.85 12.49
C ALA A 78 8.87 4.49 12.87
N ASP A 79 7.87 5.16 12.30
CA ASP A 79 6.46 4.88 12.59
C ASP A 79 6.04 3.48 12.14
N TYR A 80 6.55 3.02 11.01
CA TYR A 80 6.29 1.69 10.46
C TYR A 80 6.94 0.60 11.33
N MET A 81 8.23 0.78 11.64
CA MET A 81 8.96 -0.16 12.50
C MET A 81 8.40 -0.20 13.92
N LYS A 82 7.97 0.95 14.46
CA LYS A 82 7.29 1.02 15.76
C LYS A 82 6.05 0.13 15.80
N VAL A 83 5.17 0.21 14.78
CA VAL A 83 3.98 -0.65 14.73
C VAL A 83 4.35 -2.13 14.71
N LEU A 84 5.34 -2.52 13.90
CA LEU A 84 5.82 -3.90 13.85
C LEU A 84 6.39 -4.38 15.20
N HIS A 85 7.22 -3.57 15.87
CA HIS A 85 7.77 -3.91 17.19
C HIS A 85 6.68 -4.01 18.27
N GLU A 86 5.72 -3.10 18.28
CA GLU A 86 4.58 -3.16 19.22
C GLU A 86 3.70 -4.40 19.03
N MET A 87 3.66 -4.94 17.81
CA MET A 87 2.94 -6.18 17.50
C MET A 87 3.73 -7.44 17.85
N ASN A 88 5.04 -7.31 18.11
CA ASN A 88 5.96 -8.40 18.40
C ASN A 88 6.78 -8.08 19.65
N PRO A 89 6.14 -7.97 20.83
CA PRO A 89 6.77 -7.46 22.06
C PRO A 89 7.84 -8.38 22.65
N ASP A 90 7.89 -9.64 22.22
CA ASP A 90 8.93 -10.61 22.57
C ASP A 90 10.22 -10.46 21.73
N GLY A 91 10.23 -9.52 20.78
CA GLY A 91 11.35 -9.24 19.88
C GLY A 91 11.44 -10.20 18.70
N GLN A 92 10.55 -11.19 18.59
CA GLN A 92 10.54 -12.14 17.48
C GLN A 92 9.57 -11.68 16.40
N LEU A 93 10.07 -11.53 15.17
CA LEU A 93 9.23 -11.19 14.03
C LEU A 93 8.27 -12.36 13.72
N ARG A 94 7.02 -12.22 14.14
CA ARG A 94 5.94 -13.20 13.89
C ARG A 94 4.73 -12.56 13.23
N TYR A 95 4.22 -11.48 13.77
CA TYR A 95 3.02 -10.83 13.26
C TYR A 95 3.37 -9.67 12.34
N TYR A 96 2.76 -9.66 11.17
CA TYR A 96 2.92 -8.61 10.17
C TYR A 96 1.60 -7.84 9.98
N PRO A 97 1.61 -6.51 10.10
CA PRO A 97 0.45 -5.68 9.82
C PRO A 97 0.25 -5.50 8.31
N GLY A 98 -0.95 -5.80 7.84
CA GLY A 98 -1.43 -5.31 6.55
C GLY A 98 -1.73 -3.82 6.58
N SER A 99 -2.08 -3.26 5.42
CA SER A 99 -2.52 -1.87 5.30
C SER A 99 -3.67 -1.47 6.25
N PRO A 100 -4.66 -2.34 6.57
CA PRO A 100 -5.68 -2.01 7.55
C PRO A 100 -5.15 -1.75 8.96
N GLU A 101 -4.25 -2.61 9.45
CA GLU A 101 -3.70 -2.49 10.80
C GLU A 101 -2.77 -1.28 10.93
N LEU A 102 -1.98 -1.02 9.89
CA LEU A 102 -1.17 0.19 9.80
C LEU A 102 -2.04 1.43 9.87
N ALA A 103 -3.11 1.49 9.06
CA ALA A 103 -4.04 2.61 9.09
C ALA A 103 -4.73 2.74 10.45
N ARG A 104 -5.16 1.64 11.07
CA ARG A 104 -5.79 1.64 12.40
C ARG A 104 -4.86 2.21 13.46
N ARG A 105 -3.59 1.82 13.49
CA ARG A 105 -2.62 2.28 14.50
C ARG A 105 -2.09 3.70 14.25
N LEU A 106 -1.93 4.09 13.00
CA LEU A 106 -1.25 5.35 12.64
C LEU A 106 -2.21 6.53 12.44
N THR A 107 -3.51 6.29 12.21
CA THR A 107 -4.51 7.35 12.16
C THR A 107 -4.87 7.85 13.56
N ARG A 108 -5.35 9.10 13.67
CA ARG A 108 -5.67 9.75 14.96
C ARG A 108 -7.09 9.44 15.43
N PRO A 109 -7.45 9.77 16.69
CA PRO A 109 -8.80 9.51 17.21
C PRO A 109 -9.96 10.15 16.43
N GLN A 110 -9.72 11.28 15.76
CA GLN A 110 -10.74 11.97 14.93
C GLN A 110 -10.81 11.48 13.48
N ASP A 111 -9.84 10.69 13.02
CA ASP A 111 -9.80 10.18 11.65
C ASP A 111 -10.69 8.94 11.53
N ARG A 112 -11.08 8.59 10.30
CA ARG A 112 -11.93 7.44 10.00
C ARG A 112 -11.21 6.43 9.11
N VAL A 113 -11.42 5.14 9.36
CA VAL A 113 -10.79 4.03 8.62
C VAL A 113 -11.91 3.18 8.00
N MET A 114 -11.98 3.13 6.67
CA MET A 114 -12.98 2.38 5.93
C MET A 114 -12.30 1.31 5.08
N LEU A 115 -12.62 0.05 5.35
CA LEU A 115 -11.93 -1.11 4.79
C LEU A 115 -12.94 -1.92 4.00
N ASN A 116 -12.57 -2.34 2.79
CA ASN A 116 -13.38 -3.20 1.96
C ASN A 116 -12.62 -4.47 1.62
N GLU A 117 -13.28 -5.62 1.82
CA GLU A 117 -12.80 -6.92 1.36
C GLU A 117 -13.92 -7.61 0.58
N LYS A 118 -13.59 -8.27 -0.52
CA LYS A 118 -14.55 -8.96 -1.38
C LYS A 118 -14.75 -10.41 -0.93
N HIS A 119 -13.69 -11.08 -0.52
CA HIS A 119 -13.73 -12.49 -0.19
C HIS A 119 -14.53 -12.69 1.12
N PRO A 120 -15.62 -13.47 1.13
CA PRO A 120 -16.49 -13.61 2.29
C PRO A 120 -15.78 -14.00 3.58
N GLU A 121 -14.90 -15.01 3.51
CA GLU A 121 -14.15 -15.48 4.69
C GLU A 121 -13.13 -14.45 5.17
N ASP A 122 -12.36 -13.82 4.27
CA ASP A 122 -11.37 -12.81 4.64
C ASP A 122 -12.06 -11.56 5.18
N GLY A 123 -13.23 -11.20 4.66
CA GLY A 123 -14.03 -10.08 5.19
C GLY A 123 -14.55 -10.34 6.61
N VAL A 124 -14.88 -11.58 6.95
CA VAL A 124 -15.22 -11.97 8.34
C VAL A 124 -13.98 -11.86 9.23
N LEU A 125 -12.85 -12.45 8.81
CA LEU A 125 -11.60 -12.38 9.56
C LEU A 125 -11.11 -10.94 9.75
N LEU A 126 -11.17 -10.11 8.70
CA LEU A 126 -10.84 -8.69 8.77
C LEU A 126 -11.71 -7.96 9.78
N LYS A 127 -13.02 -8.23 9.79
CA LYS A 127 -13.95 -7.62 10.73
C LYS A 127 -13.62 -8.00 12.17
N ASP A 128 -13.28 -9.26 12.42
CA ASP A 128 -12.90 -9.75 13.74
C ASP A 128 -11.56 -9.16 14.19
N ASN A 129 -10.55 -9.16 13.31
CA ASN A 129 -9.23 -8.59 13.55
C ASN A 129 -9.27 -7.08 13.84
N MET A 130 -10.21 -6.36 13.20
CA MET A 130 -10.37 -4.91 13.35
C MET A 130 -11.42 -4.51 14.40
N ALA A 131 -11.95 -5.46 15.18
CA ALA A 131 -12.97 -5.20 16.18
C ALA A 131 -12.47 -4.26 17.31
N GLY A 132 -13.40 -3.62 18.00
CA GLY A 132 -13.11 -2.78 19.18
C GLY A 132 -12.69 -1.34 18.89
N ASP A 133 -12.40 -0.98 17.63
CA ASP A 133 -12.11 0.42 17.26
C ASP A 133 -13.29 1.06 16.52
N ARG A 134 -13.96 2.02 17.16
CA ARG A 134 -15.12 2.73 16.60
C ARG A 134 -14.82 3.53 15.33
N ARG A 135 -13.54 3.84 15.06
CA ARG A 135 -13.09 4.56 13.86
C ARG A 135 -13.09 3.66 12.63
N VAL A 136 -13.01 2.35 12.83
CA VAL A 136 -12.88 1.35 11.77
C VAL A 136 -14.25 0.84 11.34
N LYS A 137 -14.48 0.83 10.03
CA LYS A 137 -15.64 0.21 9.39
C LYS A 137 -15.16 -0.77 8.34
N VAL A 138 -15.63 -2.02 8.47
CA VAL A 138 -15.32 -3.10 7.53
C VAL A 138 -16.57 -3.39 6.69
N HIS A 139 -16.39 -3.40 5.38
CA HIS A 139 -17.41 -3.67 4.38
C HIS A 139 -17.05 -4.92 3.59
N LEU A 140 -18.04 -5.80 3.39
CA LEU A 140 -17.92 -6.95 2.50
C LEU A 140 -18.49 -6.55 1.13
N GLY A 141 -17.65 -6.48 0.10
CA GLY A 141 -18.10 -6.03 -1.22
C GLY A 141 -17.00 -5.86 -2.27
N GLU A 142 -17.41 -5.44 -3.47
CA GLU A 142 -16.49 -5.21 -4.59
C GLU A 142 -15.64 -3.95 -4.37
N GLY A 143 -14.31 -4.13 -4.28
CA GLY A 143 -13.34 -3.04 -4.08
C GLY A 143 -13.40 -1.94 -5.13
N TRP A 144 -13.72 -2.30 -6.36
CA TRP A 144 -13.89 -1.37 -7.48
C TRP A 144 -15.07 -0.39 -7.30
N HIS A 145 -16.02 -0.68 -6.42
CA HIS A 145 -17.14 0.21 -6.12
C HIS A 145 -16.86 1.19 -4.97
N VAL A 146 -15.74 1.05 -4.25
CA VAL A 146 -15.44 1.83 -3.05
C VAL A 146 -15.38 3.33 -3.34
N ALA A 147 -14.72 3.75 -4.43
CA ALA A 147 -14.69 5.16 -4.82
C ALA A 147 -16.11 5.71 -5.01
N ARG A 148 -17.00 4.94 -5.65
CA ARG A 148 -18.39 5.33 -5.89
C ARG A 148 -19.24 5.38 -4.63
N ALA A 149 -19.05 4.42 -3.74
CA ALA A 149 -19.85 4.27 -2.52
C ALA A 149 -19.43 5.24 -1.40
N MET A 150 -18.13 5.53 -1.29
CA MET A 150 -17.57 6.20 -0.11
C MET A 150 -17.11 7.64 -0.36
N LEU A 151 -16.97 8.08 -1.62
CA LEU A 151 -16.58 9.45 -1.95
C LEU A 151 -17.77 10.28 -2.47
N PRO A 152 -17.87 11.57 -2.08
CA PRO A 152 -16.98 12.28 -1.16
C PRO A 152 -17.20 11.87 0.30
N VAL A 153 -16.12 11.88 1.09
CA VAL A 153 -16.20 11.65 2.54
C VAL A 153 -16.57 12.94 3.29
N GLN A 154 -17.15 12.79 4.48
CA GLN A 154 -17.57 13.91 5.33
C GLN A 154 -16.40 14.79 5.79
N GLU A 155 -15.21 14.20 5.96
CA GLU A 155 -13.97 14.87 6.36
C GLU A 155 -13.43 15.79 5.25
N LYS A 156 -13.92 15.64 4.01
CA LYS A 156 -13.45 16.34 2.79
C LYS A 156 -11.96 16.15 2.48
N ARG A 157 -11.31 15.23 3.19
CA ARG A 157 -9.91 14.81 3.05
C ARG A 157 -9.88 13.29 3.08
N ALA A 158 -9.25 12.66 2.10
CA ALA A 158 -9.11 11.21 2.10
C ALA A 158 -7.78 10.76 1.51
N VAL A 159 -7.33 9.61 2.00
CA VAL A 159 -6.33 8.75 1.37
C VAL A 159 -7.04 7.47 0.97
N MET A 160 -7.04 7.12 -0.31
CA MET A 160 -7.60 5.87 -0.81
C MET A 160 -6.49 4.98 -1.36
N LEU A 161 -6.34 3.77 -0.81
CA LEU A 161 -5.45 2.73 -1.30
C LEU A 161 -6.20 1.76 -2.24
N ILE A 162 -5.58 1.50 -3.38
CA ILE A 162 -6.01 0.53 -4.39
C ILE A 162 -4.91 -0.50 -4.56
N ASP A 163 -5.13 -1.70 -4.00
CA ASP A 163 -4.14 -2.78 -3.91
C ASP A 163 -4.77 -4.13 -4.30
N PRO A 164 -5.24 -4.29 -5.55
CA PRO A 164 -5.83 -5.55 -5.99
C PRO A 164 -4.75 -6.65 -6.10
N PRO A 165 -5.14 -7.92 -6.17
CA PRO A 165 -4.19 -9.02 -6.27
C PRO A 165 -3.52 -9.17 -7.65
N PHE A 166 -4.03 -8.51 -8.70
CA PHE A 166 -3.59 -8.65 -10.09
C PHE A 166 -3.67 -10.10 -10.63
N GLU A 167 -4.76 -10.81 -10.27
CA GLU A 167 -5.13 -12.12 -10.82
C GLU A 167 -5.83 -12.01 -12.19
N GLN A 168 -6.56 -10.92 -12.45
CA GLN A 168 -7.33 -10.74 -13.68
C GLN A 168 -6.64 -9.75 -14.63
N LEU A 169 -6.76 -10.02 -15.94
CA LEU A 169 -6.07 -9.25 -16.98
C LEU A 169 -6.49 -7.78 -17.05
N ASP A 170 -7.71 -7.46 -16.58
CA ASP A 170 -8.28 -6.12 -16.63
C ASP A 170 -8.04 -5.30 -15.36
N GLU A 171 -7.37 -5.82 -14.32
CA GLU A 171 -7.23 -5.12 -13.03
C GLU A 171 -6.41 -3.83 -13.13
N MET A 172 -5.39 -3.77 -13.99
CA MET A 172 -4.66 -2.53 -14.26
C MET A 172 -5.59 -1.44 -14.83
N GLN A 173 -6.50 -1.80 -15.73
CA GLN A 173 -7.47 -0.87 -16.30
C GLN A 173 -8.49 -0.44 -15.25
N ARG A 174 -8.93 -1.37 -14.38
CA ARG A 174 -9.83 -1.07 -13.26
C ARG A 174 -9.19 -0.15 -12.22
N CYS A 175 -7.89 -0.29 -11.96
CA CYS A 175 -7.13 0.64 -11.11
C CYS A 175 -7.20 2.08 -11.64
N ALA A 176 -6.89 2.27 -12.92
CA ALA A 176 -6.97 3.60 -13.55
C ALA A 176 -8.41 4.14 -13.53
N ALA A 177 -9.42 3.31 -13.82
CA ALA A 177 -10.82 3.70 -13.75
C ALA A 177 -11.26 4.08 -12.32
N SER A 178 -10.81 3.35 -11.31
CA SER A 178 -11.12 3.63 -9.90
C SER A 178 -10.48 4.94 -9.43
N MET A 179 -9.23 5.23 -9.83
CA MET A 179 -8.60 6.52 -9.57
C MET A 179 -9.36 7.67 -10.26
N LYS A 180 -9.75 7.49 -11.51
CA LYS A 180 -10.57 8.47 -12.24
C LYS A 180 -11.90 8.74 -11.54
N GLU A 181 -12.61 7.71 -11.09
CA GLU A 181 -13.87 7.84 -10.33
C GLU A 181 -13.63 8.57 -9.00
N ALA A 182 -12.58 8.23 -8.25
CA ALA A 182 -12.26 8.86 -6.98
C ALA A 182 -11.99 10.37 -7.15
N ILE A 183 -11.20 10.74 -8.15
CA ILE A 183 -10.86 12.13 -8.46
C ILE A 183 -12.08 12.89 -9.01
N GLY A 184 -12.92 12.26 -9.82
CA GLY A 184 -14.17 12.85 -10.31
C GLY A 184 -15.16 13.17 -9.19
N ARG A 185 -15.18 12.36 -8.11
CA ARG A 185 -16.07 12.56 -6.95
C ARG A 185 -15.54 13.55 -5.94
N MET A 186 -14.23 13.49 -5.67
CA MET A 186 -13.58 14.38 -4.72
C MET A 186 -12.17 14.68 -5.21
N ARG A 187 -12.04 15.78 -5.96
CA ARG A 187 -10.85 16.15 -6.73
C ARG A 187 -9.54 16.18 -5.92
N GLN A 188 -9.63 16.49 -4.64
CA GLN A 188 -8.50 16.55 -3.70
C GLN A 188 -8.15 15.22 -3.01
N THR A 189 -8.81 14.11 -3.36
CA THR A 189 -8.50 12.79 -2.78
C THR A 189 -7.07 12.39 -3.12
N VAL A 190 -6.29 11.99 -2.12
CA VAL A 190 -5.01 11.32 -2.34
C VAL A 190 -5.34 9.88 -2.71
N THR A 191 -5.05 9.47 -3.94
CA THR A 191 -5.31 8.09 -4.39
C THR A 191 -3.99 7.41 -4.68
N ALA A 192 -3.71 6.30 -4.00
CA ALA A 192 -2.49 5.52 -4.16
C ALA A 192 -2.85 4.14 -4.73
N ILE A 193 -2.29 3.79 -5.88
CA ILE A 193 -2.41 2.47 -6.49
C ILE A 193 -1.09 1.73 -6.31
N TRP A 194 -1.12 0.56 -5.69
CA TRP A 194 -0.01 -0.39 -5.78
C TRP A 194 -0.11 -1.22 -7.06
N TYR A 195 1.02 -1.55 -7.67
CA TYR A 195 1.07 -2.45 -8.83
C TYR A 195 2.37 -3.26 -8.92
N PRO A 196 2.33 -4.50 -9.42
CA PRO A 196 3.52 -5.32 -9.62
C PRO A 196 4.31 -4.89 -10.86
N VAL A 197 5.64 -4.93 -10.78
CA VAL A 197 6.54 -4.71 -11.91
C VAL A 197 7.17 -6.03 -12.32
N LYS A 198 6.58 -6.69 -13.32
CA LYS A 198 7.11 -7.92 -13.94
C LYS A 198 7.80 -7.65 -15.27
N ASP A 199 7.18 -6.82 -16.11
CA ASP A 199 7.72 -6.37 -17.40
C ASP A 199 7.29 -4.93 -17.65
N GLN A 200 8.26 -4.02 -17.85
CA GLN A 200 7.99 -2.61 -18.11
C GLN A 200 7.17 -2.40 -19.40
N ARG A 201 7.28 -3.31 -20.38
CA ARG A 201 6.51 -3.24 -21.64
C ARG A 201 5.02 -3.41 -21.39
N ALA A 202 4.64 -4.27 -20.44
CA ALA A 202 3.25 -4.49 -20.04
C ALA A 202 2.66 -3.26 -19.33
N LEU A 203 3.48 -2.48 -18.64
CA LEU A 203 3.04 -1.31 -17.87
C LEU A 203 2.86 -0.04 -18.70
N ARG A 204 3.41 0.03 -19.93
CA ARG A 204 3.27 1.23 -20.78
C ARG A 204 1.82 1.65 -20.97
N ARG A 205 0.93 0.70 -21.26
CA ARG A 205 -0.49 1.01 -21.45
C ARG A 205 -1.13 1.48 -20.14
N PHE A 206 -0.78 0.85 -19.03
CA PHE A 206 -1.26 1.25 -17.71
C PHE A 206 -0.84 2.69 -17.36
N TYR A 207 0.41 3.09 -17.63
CA TYR A 207 0.84 4.47 -17.41
C TYR A 207 0.11 5.48 -18.30
N GLN A 208 -0.22 5.12 -19.54
CA GLN A 208 -1.04 5.96 -20.42
C GLN A 208 -2.47 6.12 -19.88
N ASP A 209 -3.08 5.01 -19.43
CA ASP A 209 -4.43 5.04 -18.85
C ASP A 209 -4.44 5.86 -17.56
N LEU A 210 -3.39 5.76 -16.73
CA LEU A 210 -3.16 6.56 -15.53
C LEU A 210 -3.02 8.07 -15.83
N ALA A 211 -2.23 8.42 -16.85
CA ALA A 211 -2.10 9.82 -17.29
C ALA A 211 -3.46 10.37 -17.81
N GLY A 212 -4.33 9.51 -18.34
CA GLY A 212 -5.69 9.84 -18.80
C GLY A 212 -6.76 9.93 -17.70
N THR A 213 -6.41 9.79 -16.42
CA THR A 213 -7.38 9.81 -15.30
C THR A 213 -7.93 11.21 -15.00
N GLY A 214 -7.25 12.28 -15.42
CA GLY A 214 -7.59 13.66 -15.07
C GLY A 214 -7.14 14.07 -13.66
N ALA A 215 -6.24 13.29 -13.05
CA ALA A 215 -5.57 13.67 -11.82
C ALA A 215 -4.81 14.99 -11.99
N PRO A 216 -4.90 15.94 -11.04
CA PRO A 216 -4.13 17.19 -11.12
C PRO A 216 -2.62 16.93 -11.15
N LYS A 217 -2.15 16.03 -10.30
CA LYS A 217 -0.75 15.58 -10.29
C LYS A 217 -0.70 14.10 -9.99
N LEU A 218 0.23 13.40 -10.62
CA LEU A 218 0.39 11.96 -10.50
C LEU A 218 1.86 11.57 -10.42
N LEU A 219 2.30 11.21 -9.22
CA LEU A 219 3.65 10.74 -8.94
C LEU A 219 3.71 9.22 -9.15
N ARG A 220 4.67 8.75 -9.95
CA ARG A 220 5.04 7.36 -10.04
C ARG A 220 6.29 7.12 -9.22
N VAL A 221 6.27 6.07 -8.41
CA VAL A 221 7.41 5.63 -7.58
C VAL A 221 7.54 4.13 -7.71
N GLU A 222 8.72 3.63 -8.09
CA GLU A 222 8.97 2.20 -8.27
C GLU A 222 10.22 1.77 -7.52
N LEU A 223 10.15 0.59 -6.92
CA LEU A 223 11.26 -0.09 -6.28
C LEU A 223 11.47 -1.45 -6.95
N LEU A 224 12.67 -1.68 -7.43
CA LEU A 224 13.10 -2.92 -8.08
C LEU A 224 14.03 -3.71 -7.15
N VAL A 225 13.83 -5.01 -7.09
CA VAL A 225 14.70 -5.96 -6.37
C VAL A 225 15.54 -6.82 -7.31
N HIS A 226 15.18 -6.81 -8.60
CA HIS A 226 15.91 -7.40 -9.71
C HIS A 226 15.97 -6.43 -10.91
N PRO A 227 16.90 -6.65 -11.87
CA PRO A 227 16.82 -6.02 -13.19
C PRO A 227 15.48 -6.32 -13.90
N LEU A 228 15.00 -5.36 -14.70
CA LEU A 228 13.70 -5.42 -15.40
C LEU A 228 13.59 -6.56 -16.43
N ASP A 229 14.71 -7.11 -16.89
CA ASP A 229 14.79 -8.18 -17.87
C ASP A 229 14.89 -9.57 -17.25
N THR A 230 14.78 -9.69 -15.91
CA THR A 230 14.75 -10.99 -15.23
C THR A 230 13.42 -11.69 -15.55
N PRO A 231 13.44 -12.84 -16.26
CA PRO A 231 12.20 -13.50 -16.70
C PRO A 231 11.52 -14.24 -15.55
N ASN A 232 10.18 -14.30 -15.60
CA ASN A 232 9.34 -15.08 -14.69
C ASN A 232 9.44 -14.71 -13.19
N SER A 233 10.02 -13.55 -12.84
CA SER A 233 10.08 -13.00 -11.48
C SER A 233 9.21 -11.75 -11.32
N LEU A 234 8.87 -11.43 -10.07
CA LEU A 234 8.41 -10.10 -9.69
C LEU A 234 9.65 -9.21 -9.54
N ASN A 235 9.99 -8.44 -10.58
CA ASN A 235 11.21 -7.63 -10.58
C ASN A 235 11.15 -6.45 -9.63
N GLY A 236 9.95 -6.03 -9.24
CA GLY A 236 9.70 -5.00 -8.27
C GLY A 236 8.23 -4.69 -8.10
N SER A 237 7.94 -3.54 -7.52
CA SER A 237 6.59 -3.01 -7.44
C SER A 237 6.59 -1.48 -7.51
N GLY A 238 5.43 -0.91 -7.81
CA GLY A 238 5.25 0.52 -7.95
C GLY A 238 4.05 1.04 -7.17
N MET A 239 4.10 2.34 -6.89
CA MET A 239 3.05 3.16 -6.31
C MET A 239 2.76 4.33 -7.26
N ALA A 240 1.54 4.41 -7.77
CA ALA A 240 1.05 5.57 -8.52
C ALA A 240 0.15 6.41 -7.60
N ILE A 241 0.59 7.64 -7.29
CA ILE A 241 0.01 8.47 -6.23
C ILE A 241 -0.52 9.76 -6.84
N ALA A 242 -1.85 9.88 -6.92
CA ALA A 242 -2.52 11.11 -7.30
C ALA A 242 -2.61 12.06 -6.10
N ASN A 243 -2.42 13.35 -6.35
CA ASN A 243 -2.42 14.41 -5.33
C ASN A 243 -1.51 14.09 -4.12
N PRO A 244 -0.24 13.68 -4.32
CA PRO A 244 0.63 13.35 -3.19
C PRO A 244 0.75 14.57 -2.25
N PRO A 245 0.65 14.37 -0.91
CA PRO A 245 0.86 15.45 0.04
C PRO A 245 2.23 16.10 -0.13
N TRP A 246 2.32 17.40 0.13
CA TRP A 246 3.58 18.13 0.10
C TRP A 246 4.62 17.49 1.04
N GLY A 247 5.84 17.34 0.55
CA GLY A 247 6.95 16.65 1.23
C GLY A 247 7.09 15.15 0.90
N LEU A 248 6.06 14.49 0.34
CA LEU A 248 6.14 13.06 0.05
C LEU A 248 7.24 12.73 -0.96
N GLU A 249 7.38 13.51 -2.04
CA GLU A 249 8.42 13.28 -3.05
C GLU A 249 9.83 13.34 -2.42
N GLU A 250 10.08 14.33 -1.57
CA GLU A 250 11.37 14.51 -0.88
C GLU A 250 11.65 13.35 0.08
N GLU A 251 10.67 12.96 0.90
CA GLU A 251 10.79 11.82 1.83
C GLU A 251 11.05 10.50 1.07
N LEU A 252 10.37 10.27 -0.06
CA LEU A 252 10.61 9.08 -0.87
C LEU A 252 11.97 9.12 -1.57
N ARG A 253 12.44 10.29 -2.02
CA ARG A 253 13.78 10.46 -2.61
C ARG A 253 14.89 10.11 -1.64
N GLU A 254 14.69 10.40 -0.35
CA GLU A 254 15.61 10.01 0.73
C GLU A 254 15.55 8.51 1.01
N LEU A 255 14.35 7.92 1.03
CA LEU A 255 14.13 6.54 1.45
C LEU A 255 14.50 5.50 0.38
N LEU A 256 14.22 5.78 -0.90
CA LEU A 256 14.35 4.81 -2.00
C LEU A 256 15.76 4.26 -2.20
N PRO A 257 16.85 5.06 -2.16
CA PRO A 257 18.21 4.53 -2.27
C PRO A 257 18.53 3.50 -1.18
N TRP A 258 18.09 3.76 0.05
CA TRP A 258 18.29 2.85 1.17
C TRP A 258 17.46 1.57 1.02
N LEU A 259 16.18 1.69 0.65
CA LEU A 259 15.32 0.53 0.39
C LEU A 259 15.85 -0.34 -0.74
N SER A 260 16.26 0.27 -1.85
CA SER A 260 16.84 -0.41 -3.00
C SER A 260 18.08 -1.22 -2.61
N LYS A 261 18.94 -0.66 -1.74
CA LYS A 261 20.11 -1.38 -1.21
C LYS A 261 19.74 -2.53 -0.29
N LYS A 262 18.78 -2.36 0.63
CA LYS A 262 18.45 -3.39 1.65
C LYS A 262 17.58 -4.51 1.07
N LEU A 263 16.62 -4.18 0.21
CA LEU A 263 15.66 -5.12 -0.37
C LEU A 263 16.10 -5.71 -1.71
N GLY A 264 17.14 -5.16 -2.35
CA GLY A 264 17.72 -5.73 -3.56
C GLY A 264 18.10 -7.20 -3.36
N GLN A 265 17.59 -8.09 -4.22
CA GLN A 265 17.86 -9.52 -4.15
C GLN A 265 19.00 -9.91 -5.08
N THR A 266 18.94 -9.46 -6.34
CA THR A 266 20.06 -9.58 -7.29
C THR A 266 20.70 -8.23 -7.57
N GLN A 267 19.87 -7.26 -7.96
CA GLN A 267 20.28 -5.88 -8.15
C GLN A 267 19.09 -4.97 -7.85
N GLY A 268 19.22 -4.19 -6.78
CA GLY A 268 18.23 -3.18 -6.42
C GLY A 268 18.22 -2.02 -7.41
N GLY A 269 17.05 -1.43 -7.62
CA GLY A 269 16.85 -0.22 -8.40
C GLY A 269 15.67 0.58 -7.88
N TRP A 270 15.56 1.83 -8.29
CA TRP A 270 14.38 2.63 -8.02
C TRP A 270 14.18 3.68 -9.10
N GLN A 271 12.93 4.10 -9.27
CA GLN A 271 12.54 5.15 -10.20
C GLN A 271 11.49 6.04 -9.54
N MET A 272 11.58 7.35 -9.79
CA MET A 272 10.56 8.29 -9.36
C MET A 272 10.44 9.43 -10.35
N ASP A 273 9.24 9.62 -10.88
CA ASP A 273 8.92 10.67 -11.86
C ASP A 273 7.42 10.98 -11.87
N TRP A 274 7.08 12.12 -12.45
CA TRP A 274 5.69 12.57 -12.56
C TRP A 274 5.09 12.11 -13.90
N LEU A 275 4.03 11.30 -13.84
CA LEU A 275 3.21 10.98 -15.01
C LEU A 275 2.31 12.17 -15.41
N ILE A 276 1.97 13.01 -14.43
CA ILE A 276 1.29 14.30 -14.61
C ILE A 276 1.93 15.29 -13.64
N ALA A 277 2.55 16.34 -14.15
CA ALA A 277 3.33 17.31 -13.35
C ALA A 277 2.55 18.59 -12.99
N GLU A 278 1.52 18.95 -13.78
CA GLU A 278 0.73 20.19 -13.68
C GLU A 278 -0.77 19.95 -13.90
#